data_AF-A0A284VLY4-F1
#
_entry.id   AF-A0A284VLY4-F1
#
_cell.length_a   1.000
_cell.length_b   1.000
_cell.length_c   1.000
_cell.angle_alpha   90.00
_cell.angle_beta   90.00
_cell.angle_gamma   90.00
#
_symmetry.space_group_name_H-M   'P 1'
#
loop_
_entity.id
_entity.type
_entity.pdbx_description
1 polymer ?
#
loop_
_entity_poly.entity_id
_entity_poly.type
_entity_poly.pdbx_seq_one_letter_code
_entity_poly.pdbx_strand_id
1 'polypeptide(L)' 'MRCERCTEIHAERAKKHGATDEQIAETVACAMFVAAGSQLSWSDVYDRIIKEK' A
#
# COMPACT_ATOMS: atom_id res chain seq x y z
N MET A 1 0.52 4.07 -5.10
CA MET A 1 1.17 2.76 -5.37
C MET A 1 0.41 1.90 -6.38
N ARG A 2 -0.08 2.49 -7.47
CA ARG A 2 -0.70 1.73 -8.58
C ARG A 2 0.01 1.96 -9.93
N CYS A 3 1.20 2.56 -9.90
CA CYS A 3 2.02 2.74 -11.10
C CYS A 3 2.97 1.54 -11.19
N GLU A 4 2.65 0.57 -12.05
CA GLU A 4 3.42 -0.68 -12.22
C GLU A 4 4.88 -0.40 -12.56
N ARG A 5 5.11 0.47 -13.56
CA ARG A 5 6.46 0.92 -13.97
C ARG A 5 7.23 1.55 -12.80
N CYS A 6 6.58 2.34 -11.97
CA CYS A 6 7.23 3.00 -10.84
C CYS A 6 7.64 1.96 -9.79
N THR A 7 6.76 1.02 -9.47
CA THR A 7 7.05 -0.07 -8.53
C THR A 7 8.24 -0.89 -8.99
N GLU A 8 8.28 -1.28 -10.28
CA GLU A 8 9.39 -2.03 -10.88
C GLU A 8 10.72 -1.26 -10.78
N ILE A 9 10.79 -0.06 -11.35
CA ILE A 9 12.04 0.72 -11.41
C ILE A 9 12.58 1.03 -10.01
N HIS A 10 11.71 1.34 -9.05
CA HIS A 10 12.15 1.63 -7.68
C HIS A 10 12.52 0.37 -6.90
N ALA A 11 11.82 -0.75 -7.09
CA ALA A 11 12.20 -2.02 -6.47
C ALA A 11 13.56 -2.52 -6.98
N GLU A 12 13.82 -2.47 -8.29
CA GLU A 12 15.12 -2.83 -8.85
C GLU A 12 16.25 -1.94 -8.31
N ARG A 13 16.00 -0.63 -8.20
CA ARG A 13 16.97 0.29 -7.60
C ARG A 13 17.22 -0.03 -6.13
N ALA A 14 16.19 -0.38 -5.36
CA ALA A 14 16.36 -0.81 -3.97
C ALA A 14 17.22 -2.07 -3.87
N LYS A 15 16.99 -3.09 -4.73
CA LYS A 15 17.83 -4.30 -4.80
C LYS A 15 19.29 -3.96 -5.09
N LYS A 16 19.55 -3.03 -6.02
CA LYS A 16 20.92 -2.54 -6.32
C LYS A 16 21.62 -1.88 -5.12
N HIS A 17 20.87 -1.41 -4.14
CA HIS A 17 21.40 -0.85 -2.89
C HIS A 17 21.35 -1.85 -1.72
N GLY A 18 21.14 -3.14 -1.99
CA GLY A 18 21.21 -4.21 -1.00
C GLY A 18 19.90 -4.54 -0.29
N ALA A 19 18.76 -4.01 -0.75
CA ALA A 19 17.47 -4.43 -0.20
C ALA A 19 17.17 -5.90 -0.56
N THR A 20 16.69 -6.67 0.41
CA THR A 20 16.22 -8.05 0.17
C THR A 20 14.80 -8.07 -0.39
N ASP A 21 14.40 -9.21 -0.95
CA ASP A 21 13.04 -9.38 -1.47
C ASP A 21 12.00 -9.29 -0.34
N GLU A 22 12.33 -9.76 0.86
CA GLU A 22 11.50 -9.61 2.06
C GLU A 22 11.29 -8.16 2.45
N GLN A 23 12.36 -7.34 2.44
CA GLN A 23 12.26 -5.90 2.76
C GLN A 23 11.39 -5.15 1.75
N ILE A 24 11.48 -5.52 0.47
CA ILE A 24 10.63 -4.94 -0.59
C ILE A 24 9.16 -5.35 -0.36
N ALA A 25 8.91 -6.63 -0.08
CA ALA A 25 7.56 -7.12 0.20
C ALA A 25 6.94 -6.44 1.44
N GLU A 26 7.70 -6.31 2.52
CA GLU A 26 7.28 -5.60 3.73
C GLU A 26 6.97 -4.13 3.45
N THR A 27 7.82 -3.45 2.68
CA THR A 27 7.61 -2.04 2.30
C THR A 27 6.31 -1.86 1.50
N VAL A 28 6.02 -2.78 0.57
CA VAL A 28 4.77 -2.77 -0.19
C VAL A 28 3.57 -3.00 0.73
N ALA A 29 3.66 -3.96 1.67
CA ALA A 29 2.60 -4.24 2.64
C ALA A 29 2.31 -3.01 3.53
N CYS A 30 3.36 -2.35 4.05
CA CYS A 30 3.26 -1.11 4.82
C CYS A 30 2.55 0.00 4.04
N ALA A 31 2.95 0.21 2.79
CA ALA A 31 2.33 1.23 1.95
C ALA A 31 0.85 0.89 1.64
N MET A 32 0.50 -0.40 1.47
CA MET A 32 -0.88 -0.83 1.25
C MET A 32 -1.74 -0.61 2.49
N PHE A 33 -1.19 -0.90 3.67
CA PHE A 33 -1.85 -0.65 4.95
C PHE A 33 -2.18 0.85 5.11
N VAL A 34 -1.23 1.74 4.84
CA VAL A 34 -1.47 3.19 4.88
C VAL A 34 -2.53 3.60 3.86
N ALA A 35 -2.48 3.04 2.64
CA ALA A 35 -3.47 3.32 1.60
C ALA A 35 -4.87 2.81 1.97
N ALA A 36 -4.99 1.75 2.76
CA ALA A 36 -6.29 1.20 3.19
C ALA A 36 -7.13 2.22 3.97
N GLY A 37 -6.49 3.11 4.75
CA GLY A 37 -7.19 4.19 5.45
C GLY A 37 -7.98 5.11 4.51
N SER A 38 -7.43 5.39 3.32
CA SER A 38 -8.14 6.18 2.30
C SER A 38 -9.39 5.48 1.74
N GLN A 39 -9.44 4.14 1.77
CA GLN A 39 -10.58 3.37 1.28
C GLN A 39 -11.76 3.46 2.26
N LEU A 40 -11.48 3.54 3.57
CA LEU A 40 -12.50 3.70 4.60
C LEU A 40 -13.17 5.07 4.55
N SER A 41 -12.45 6.11 4.13
CA SER A 41 -12.97 7.48 4.04
C SER A 41 -13.49 7.88 2.66
N TRP A 42 -13.23 7.09 1.63
CA TRP A 42 -13.70 7.37 0.26
C TRP A 42 -15.23 7.25 0.10
N SER A 43 -15.89 6.50 0.99
CA SER A 43 -17.33 6.24 0.93
C SER A 43 -17.93 6.19 2.34
N ASP A 44 -19.17 6.67 2.46
CA ASP A 44 -19.94 6.60 3.70
C ASP A 44 -20.55 5.20 3.95
N VAL A 45 -20.40 4.25 3.01
CA VAL A 45 -20.92 2.89 3.13
C VAL A 45 -20.41 2.21 4.41
N TYR A 46 -19.12 2.34 4.69
CA TYR A 46 -18.52 1.78 5.91
C TYR A 46 -19.14 2.38 7.17
N ASP A 47 -19.35 3.69 7.17
CA ASP A 47 -20.01 4.39 8.26
C ASP A 47 -21.47 3.94 8.42
N ARG A 48 -22.23 3.76 7.34
CA ARG A 48 -23.61 3.25 7.43
C ARG A 48 -23.68 1.83 8.01
N ILE A 49 -22.79 0.93 7.60
CA ILE A 49 -22.76 -0.45 8.10
C ILE A 49 -22.34 -0.51 9.57
N ILE A 50 -21.35 0.30 9.97
CA ILE A 50 -20.75 0.23 11.32
C ILE A 50 -21.50 1.11 12.33
N LYS A 51 -22.03 2.27 11.91
CA LYS A 51 -22.72 3.24 12.77
C LYS A 51 -24.24 3.05 12.82
N GLU A 52 -24.80 1.96 12.29
CA GLU A 52 -26.18 1.56 12.62
C GLU A 52 -26.27 1.20 14.12
N LYS A 53 -26.47 2.25 14.93
CA LYS A 53 -26.99 2.27 16.29
C LYS A 53 -28.06 3.35 16.38
#